data_AF-A0A2R4VZ54-F1
#
_entry.id   AF-A0A2R4VZ54-F1
#
_cell.length_a   1.000
_cell.length_b   1.000
_cell.length_c   1.000
_cell.angle_alpha   90.00
_cell.angle_beta   90.00
_cell.angle_gamma   90.00
#
_symmetry.space_group_name_H-M   'P 1'
#
loop_
_entity.id
_entity.type
_entity.pdbx_description
1 polymer ?
#
loop_
_entity_poly.entity_id
_entity_poly.type
_entity_poly.pdbx_seq_one_letter_code
_entity_poly.pdbx_strand_id
1 'polypeptide(L)' 'MIKKFIKPPLHVIKNEMYFHEKIASLLKSEPKTIPEISKELNIPTYEVTMHLMAMRRYNLVEELPKKRRDDYYKYALKEK' A
#
# COMPACT_ATOMS: atom_id res chain seq x y z
N MET A 1 16.38 -17.87 -19.95
CA MET A 1 15.20 -17.09 -20.37
C MET A 1 15.25 -15.75 -19.64
N ILE A 2 15.82 -14.71 -20.26
CA ILE A 2 15.99 -13.39 -19.65
C ILE A 2 14.62 -12.70 -19.69
N LYS A 3 13.98 -12.52 -18.53
CA LYS A 3 12.77 -11.68 -18.42
C LYS A 3 13.17 -10.27 -18.87
N LYS A 4 12.73 -9.87 -20.06
CA LYS A 4 12.88 -8.52 -20.57
C LYS A 4 12.14 -7.59 -19.61
N PHE A 5 12.89 -6.86 -18.78
CA PHE A 5 12.32 -5.89 -17.85
C PHE A 5 11.81 -4.72 -18.70
N ILE A 6 10.53 -4.79 -19.09
CA ILE A 6 9.87 -3.67 -19.77
C ILE A 6 9.73 -2.58 -18.72
N LYS A 7 10.51 -1.51 -18.86
CA LYS A 7 10.40 -0.35 -17.98
C LYS A 7 8.97 0.21 -18.11
N PRO A 8 8.20 0.31 -17.01
CA PRO A 8 6.83 0.79 -17.09
C PRO A 8 6.80 2.23 -17.64
N PRO A 9 5.74 2.63 -18.37
CA PRO A 9 5.58 3.99 -18.88
C PRO A 9 5.62 5.02 -17.76
N LEU A 10 6.12 6.23 -18.03
CA LEU A 10 6.23 7.30 -17.03
C LEU A 10 4.89 7.64 -16.36
N HIS A 11 3.77 7.58 -17.08
CA HIS A 11 2.44 7.81 -16.52
C HIS A 11 2.07 6.76 -15.44
N VAL A 12 2.45 5.50 -15.65
CA VAL A 12 2.23 4.41 -14.69
C VAL A 12 3.06 4.63 -13.42
N ILE A 13 4.33 5.02 -13.56
CA ILE A 13 5.23 5.33 -12.43
C ILE A 13 4.72 6.54 -11.64
N LYS A 14 4.23 7.58 -12.32
CA LYS A 14 3.66 8.78 -11.67
C LYS A 14 2.40 8.45 -10.88
N ASN A 15 1.53 7.58 -11.40
CA ASN A 15 0.36 7.12 -10.66
C ASN A 15 0.75 6.29 -9.44
N GLU A 16 1.80 5.46 -9.53
CA GLU A 16 2.27 4.66 -8.41
C GLU A 16 2.81 5.51 -7.26
N MET A 17 3.70 6.47 -7.55
CA MET A 17 4.21 7.39 -6.52
C MET A 17 3.10 8.21 -5.88
N TYR A 18 2.12 8.67 -6.68
CA TYR A 18 0.96 9.40 -6.19
C TYR A 18 0.18 8.58 -5.17
N PHE A 19 -0.14 7.32 -5.46
CA PHE A 19 -0.88 6.47 -4.52
C PHE A 19 -0.05 6.10 -3.29
N HIS A 20 1.26 5.89 -3.42
CA HIS A 20 2.12 5.66 -2.26
C HIS A 20 2.14 6.86 -1.30
N GLU A 21 2.22 8.08 -1.82
CA GLU A 21 2.16 9.31 -1.01
C GLU A 21 0.80 9.48 -0.33
N LYS A 22 -0.29 9.17 -1.05
CA LYS A 22 -1.65 9.21 -0.49
C LYS A 22 -1.83 8.20 0.63
N ILE A 23 -1.46 6.94 0.40
CA ILE A 23 -1.51 5.88 1.41
C ILE A 23 -0.64 6.25 2.61
N ALA A 24 0.60 6.69 2.39
CA ALA A 24 1.47 7.12 3.46
C ALA A 24 0.86 8.26 4.29
N SER A 25 0.19 9.22 3.63
CA SER A 25 -0.49 10.33 4.32
C SER A 25 -1.64 9.83 5.19
N LEU A 26 -2.41 8.84 4.74
CA LEU A 26 -3.47 8.22 5.55
C LEU A 26 -2.90 7.43 6.74
N LEU A 27 -1.75 6.78 6.56
CA LEU A 27 -1.10 5.97 7.60
C LEU A 27 -0.31 6.80 8.61
N LYS A 28 -0.05 8.09 8.34
CA LYS A 28 0.59 9.01 9.31
C LYS A 28 -0.30 9.30 10.51
N SER A 29 -1.62 9.31 10.34
CA SER A 29 -2.55 9.60 11.44
C SER A 29 -2.77 8.35 12.30
N GLU A 30 -3.03 7.21 11.67
CA GLU A 30 -3.26 5.95 12.37
C GLU A 30 -3.02 4.74 11.46
N PRO A 31 -2.78 3.55 12.03
CA PRO A 31 -2.79 2.31 11.26
C PRO A 31 -4.18 1.97 10.70
N LYS A 32 -4.25 1.69 9.40
CA LYS A 32 -5.50 1.40 8.67
C LYS A 32 -5.46 0.06 7.96
N THR A 33 -6.64 -0.51 7.75
CA THR A 33 -6.88 -1.72 6.99
C THR A 33 -7.02 -1.41 5.49
N ILE A 34 -6.89 -2.45 4.64
CA ILE A 34 -7.12 -2.31 3.19
C ILE A 34 -8.53 -1.74 2.87
N PRO A 35 -9.64 -2.22 3.48
CA PRO A 35 -10.97 -1.65 3.23
C PRO A 35 -11.10 -0.17 3.64
N GLU A 36 -10.49 0.24 4.75
CA GLU A 36 -10.51 1.65 5.20
C GLU A 36 -9.77 2.55 4.20
N ILE A 37 -8.57 2.15 3.78
CA ILE A 37 -7.78 2.91 2.78
C ILE A 37 -8.52 2.98 1.43
N SER A 38 -9.12 1.87 1.00
CA SER A 38 -9.92 1.81 -0.23
C SER A 38 -11.08 2.79 -0.21
N LYS A 39 -11.80 2.85 0.91
CA LYS A 39 -12.90 3.80 1.12
C LYS A 39 -12.44 5.25 1.11
N GLU A 40 -11.32 5.55 1.78
CA GLU A 40 -10.80 6.93 1.88
C GLU A 40 -10.21 7.44 0.56
N LEU A 41 -9.58 6.58 -0.23
CA LEU A 41 -9.01 6.94 -1.54
C LEU A 41 -9.97 6.79 -2.72
N ASN A 42 -11.15 6.20 -2.48
CA ASN A 42 -12.15 5.86 -3.50
C ASN A 42 -11.55 5.05 -4.67
N ILE A 43 -10.77 4.02 -4.34
CA ILE A 43 -10.20 3.07 -5.29
C ILE A 43 -10.48 1.63 -4.86
N PRO A 44 -10.50 0.65 -5.78
CA PRO A 44 -10.73 -0.75 -5.43
C PRO A 44 -9.71 -1.33 -4.43
N THR A 45 -10.15 -2.27 -3.60
CA THR A 45 -9.28 -2.92 -2.60
C THR A 45 -8.10 -3.67 -3.21
N TYR A 46 -8.22 -4.21 -4.43
CA TYR A 46 -7.10 -4.86 -5.11
C TYR A 46 -5.98 -3.88 -5.46
N GLU A 47 -6.31 -2.62 -5.80
CA GLU A 47 -5.30 -1.58 -6.08
C GLU A 47 -4.58 -1.17 -4.81
N VAL A 48 -5.31 -0.96 -3.72
CA VAL A 48 -4.74 -0.71 -2.39
C VAL A 48 -3.80 -1.86 -1.99
N THR A 49 -4.21 -3.10 -2.22
CA THR A 49 -3.40 -4.28 -1.94
C THR A 49 -2.11 -4.27 -2.74
N MET A 50 -2.16 -3.99 -4.06
CA MET A 50 -0.98 -3.90 -4.91
C MET A 50 0.01 -2.84 -4.40
N HIS A 51 -0.48 -1.65 -4.06
CA HIS A 51 0.36 -0.57 -3.53
C HIS A 51 0.95 -0.90 -2.16
N LEU A 52 0.18 -1.42 -1.22
CA LEU A 52 0.69 -1.81 0.10
C LEU A 52 1.73 -2.93 0.00
N MET A 53 1.53 -3.91 -0.88
CA MET A 53 2.52 -4.97 -1.08
C MET A 53 3.82 -4.42 -1.70
N ALA A 54 3.72 -3.47 -2.63
CA ALA A 54 4.89 -2.76 -3.16
C ALA A 54 5.61 -1.96 -2.06
N MET A 55 4.89 -1.15 -1.28
CA MET A 55 5.44 -0.38 -0.16
C MET A 55 6.08 -1.30 0.90
N ARG A 56 5.45 -2.43 1.25
CA ARG A 56 5.97 -3.42 2.19
C ARG A 56 7.25 -4.06 1.68
N ARG A 57 7.31 -4.42 0.40
CA ARG A 57 8.53 -4.97 -0.25
C ARG A 57 9.73 -4.03 -0.10
N TYR A 58 9.49 -2.73 -0.11
CA TYR A 58 10.51 -1.69 0.07
C TYR A 58 10.63 -1.18 1.51
N ASN A 59 10.10 -1.91 2.50
CA ASN A 59 10.16 -1.57 3.92
C ASN A 59 9.57 -0.19 4.27
N LEU A 60 8.61 0.32 3.50
CA LEU A 60 7.95 1.61 3.78
C LEU A 60 6.77 1.48 4.74
N VAL A 61 6.17 0.29 4.81
CA VAL A 61 5.05 -0.04 5.69
C VAL A 61 5.29 -1.40 6.33
N GLU A 62 4.64 -1.62 7.46
CA GLU A 62 4.56 -2.90 8.12
C GLU A 62 3.11 -3.31 8.40
N GLU A 63 2.90 -4.61 8.50
CA GLU A 63 1.63 -5.21 8.87
C GLU A 63 1.61 -5.43 10.38
N LEU A 64 0.57 -4.94 11.05
CA LEU A 64 0.41 -5.09 12.49
C LEU A 64 -0.31 -6.41 12.83
N PRO A 65 0.02 -7.03 13.98
CA PRO A 65 -0.66 -8.24 14.42
C PRO A 65 -2.16 -7.98 14.66
N LYS A 66 -2.97 -8.98 14.35
CA LYS A 66 -4.42 -8.93 14.58
C LYS A 66 -4.77 -9.19 16.03
N LYS A 67 -5.81 -8.54 16.53
CA LYS A 67 -6.38 -8.83 17.85
C LYS A 67 -7.16 -10.14 17.86
N ARG A 68 -7.92 -10.42 16.79
CA ARG A 68 -8.66 -11.67 16.58
C ARG A 68 -8.33 -12.28 15.22
N ARG A 69 -8.55 -13.59 15.08
CA ARG A 69 -8.27 -14.34 13.85
C ARG A 69 -8.95 -13.74 12.61
N ASP A 70 -10.19 -13.31 12.77
CA ASP A 70 -11.08 -12.90 11.68
C ASP A 70 -11.06 -11.39 11.42
N ASP A 71 -10.26 -10.62 12.18
CA ASP A 71 -10.08 -9.20 11.92
C ASP A 71 -9.26 -8.99 10.63
N TYR A 72 -9.39 -7.80 10.04
CA TYR A 72 -8.46 -7.36 8.99
C TYR A 72 -7.10 -7.02 9.58
N TYR A 73 -6.05 -7.24 8.79
CA TYR A 73 -4.74 -6.68 9.10
C TYR A 73 -4.77 -5.16 8.97
N LYS A 74 -4.13 -4.48 9.92
CA LYS A 74 -3.82 -3.06 9.84
C LYS A 74 -2.39 -2.89 9.34
N TYR A 75 -2.16 -1.81 8.61
CA TYR A 75 -0.86 -1.40 8.12
C TYR A 75 -0.46 -0.09 8.76
N ALA A 76 0.82 0.06 9.10
CA ALA A 76 1.41 1.28 9.62
C ALA A 76 2.61 1.69 8.75
N LEU A 77 2.98 2.97 8.77
CA LEU A 77 4.28 3.38 8.25
C LEU A 77 5.38 2.73 9.08
N LYS A 78 6.41 2.23 8.41
CA LYS A 78 7.60 1.75 9.11
C LYS A 78 8.40 2.95 9.60
N GLU A 79 8.71 2.99 10.88
CA GLU A 79 9.63 3.99 11.43
C GLU A 79 11.02 3.81 10.78
N LYS A 80 11.70 4.92 10.48
CA LYS A 80 13.01 4.91 9.83
C LYS A 80 14.11 4.43 10.76
#